data_AF-A0A2M8PLE8-F1
#
_entry.id   AF-A0A2M8PLE8-F1
#
_cell.length_a   1.000
_cell.length_b   1.000
_cell.length_c   1.000
_cell.angle_alpha   90.00
_cell.angle_beta   90.00
_cell.angle_gamma   90.00
#
_symmetry.space_group_name_H-M   'P 1'
#
loop_
_entity.id
_entity.type
_entity.pdbx_description
1 polymer ?
#
loop_
_entity_poly.entity_id
_entity_poly.type
_entity_poly.pdbx_seq_one_letter_code
_entity_poly.pdbx_strand_id
1 'polypeptide(L)'
;MISTTTPVALLSSVGKTTASRLKRIGIETANDLLWNIPRTHEDISEIIPIDQLQPNVKATIKARVEHISAKQTRNKRIKLAEAIVSDSSGQIKIIWFNQPY
;
A
#
# COMPACT_ATOMS: atom_id res chain seq x y z
N MET A 1 -13.94 25.83 15.25
CA MET A 1 -14.04 26.00 13.78
C MET A 1 -12.64 25.85 13.21
N ILE A 2 -12.47 25.04 12.16
CA ILE A 2 -11.18 24.90 11.46
C ILE A 2 -11.16 25.96 10.36
N SER A 3 -10.05 26.69 10.25
CA SER A 3 -9.81 27.70 9.22
C SER A 3 -8.62 27.27 8.36
N THR A 4 -8.44 27.89 7.19
CA THR A 4 -7.34 27.62 6.25
C THR A 4 -5.95 27.85 6.87
N THR A 5 -5.85 28.77 7.83
CA THR A 5 -4.61 29.06 8.58
C THR A 5 -4.40 28.14 9.79
N THR A 6 -5.35 27.25 10.11
CA THR A 6 -5.21 26.38 11.28
C THR A 6 -3.99 25.47 11.12
N PRO A 7 -3.07 25.45 12.10
CA PRO A 7 -1.92 24.54 12.07
C PRO A 7 -2.36 23.08 12.01
N VAL A 8 -1.71 22.31 11.16
CA VAL A 8 -2.02 20.89 10.90
C VAL A 8 -1.89 20.03 12.16
N ALA A 9 -1.04 20.43 13.11
CA ALA A 9 -0.88 19.77 14.41
C ALA A 9 -2.11 19.88 15.34
N LEU A 10 -3.03 20.82 15.08
CA LEU A 10 -4.28 20.99 15.84
C LEU A 10 -5.46 20.23 15.22
N LEU A 11 -5.25 19.57 14.08
CA LEU A 11 -6.28 18.73 13.45
C LEU A 11 -6.43 17.43 14.24
N SER A 12 -7.66 17.03 14.54
CA SER A 12 -7.99 15.86 15.38
C SER A 12 -7.39 14.54 14.90
N SER A 13 -7.18 14.39 13.59
CA SER A 13 -6.64 13.17 12.97
C SER A 13 -5.11 13.19 12.81
N VAL A 14 -4.43 14.30 13.15
CA VAL A 14 -2.99 14.44 12.97
C VAL A 14 -2.28 14.30 14.32
N GLY A 15 -1.69 13.13 14.55
CA GLY A 15 -0.81 12.91 15.71
C GLY A 15 0.54 13.63 15.58
N LYS A 16 1.27 13.75 16.70
CA LYS A 16 2.59 14.43 16.77
C LYS A 16 3.60 13.91 15.74
N THR A 17 3.60 12.60 15.49
CA THR A 17 4.50 11.95 14.51
C THR A 17 4.16 12.36 13.09
N THR A 18 2.87 12.34 12.72
CA THR A 18 2.38 12.77 11.42
C THR A 18 2.62 14.27 11.21
N ALA A 19 2.37 15.11 12.22
CA ALA A 19 2.65 16.55 12.17
C ALA A 19 4.14 16.83 11.88
N SER A 20 5.07 16.15 12.56
CA SER A 20 6.51 16.29 12.30
C SER A 20 6.90 15.85 10.89
N ARG A 21 6.24 14.83 10.33
CA ARG A 21 6.47 14.38 8.94
C ARG A 21 5.92 15.38 7.92
N LEU A 22 4.72 15.93 8.17
CA LEU A 22 4.10 16.94 7.32
C LEU A 22 4.92 18.23 7.29
N LYS A 23 5.43 18.66 8.46
CA LYS A 23 6.35 19.80 8.56
C LYS A 23 7.63 19.60 7.75
N ARG A 24 8.18 18.38 7.72
CA ARG A 24 9.38 18.06 6.92
C ARG A 24 9.16 18.19 5.41
N ILE A 25 7.93 18.05 4.93
CA ILE A 25 7.57 18.23 3.52
C ILE A 25 6.95 19.62 3.25
N GLY A 26 7.04 20.55 4.20
CA GLY A 26 6.59 21.93 4.04
C GLY A 26 5.09 22.17 4.28
N ILE A 27 4.37 21.21 4.86
CA ILE A 27 2.93 21.31 5.14
C ILE A 27 2.75 21.71 6.61
N GLU A 28 2.35 22.96 6.85
CA GLU A 28 2.17 23.50 8.21
C GLU A 28 0.72 23.89 8.52
N THR A 29 -0.05 24.28 7.50
CA THR A 29 -1.43 24.76 7.64
C THR A 29 -2.44 23.86 6.93
N ALA A 30 -3.70 23.96 7.33
CA ALA A 30 -4.79 23.24 6.67
C ALA A 30 -4.88 23.57 5.17
N ASN A 31 -4.54 24.80 4.77
CA ASN A 31 -4.43 25.20 3.37
C ASN A 31 -3.37 24.39 2.62
N ASP A 32 -2.16 24.24 3.18
CA ASP A 32 -1.07 23.50 2.54
C ASP A 32 -1.46 22.03 2.32
N LEU A 33 -2.22 21.47 3.26
CA LEU A 33 -2.71 20.10 3.16
C LEU A 33 -3.77 19.94 2.07
N LEU A 34 -4.65 20.92 1.88
CA LEU A 34 -5.63 20.93 0.79
C LEU A 34 -4.96 21.04 -0.59
N TRP A 35 -3.87 21.80 -0.68
CA TRP A 35 -3.09 21.96 -1.91
C TRP A 35 -2.08 20.84 -2.17
N ASN A 36 -1.89 19.92 -1.22
CA ASN A 36 -1.05 18.74 -1.39
C ASN A 36 -1.80 17.66 -2.17
N ILE A 37 -1.89 17.84 -3.49
CA ILE A 37 -2.58 16.94 -4.40
C ILE A 37 -1.83 15.60 -4.56
N PRO A 38 -2.55 14.48 -4.83
CA PRO A 38 -1.92 13.20 -5.12
C PRO A 38 -0.96 13.29 -6.30
N ARG A 39 0.26 12.74 -6.14
CA ARG A 39 1.27 12.70 -7.21
C ARG A 39 0.88 11.75 -8.35
N THR A 40 0.24 10.64 -8.01
CA THR A 40 -0.17 9.59 -8.95
C THR A 40 -1.49 9.01 -8.49
N HIS A 41 -2.33 8.65 -9.45
CA HIS A 41 -3.54 7.85 -9.23
C HIS A 41 -3.22 6.43 -9.69
N GLU A 42 -3.36 5.45 -8.79
CA GLU A 42 -3.30 4.04 -9.17
C GLU A 42 -4.72 3.59 -9.55
N ASP A 43 -4.92 3.23 -10.81
CA ASP A 43 -6.17 2.67 -11.29
C ASP A 43 -6.18 1.16 -11.03
N ILE A 44 -7.14 0.71 -10.21
CA ILE A 44 -7.35 -0.70 -9.86
C ILE A 44 -8.68 -1.24 -10.39
N SER A 45 -9.31 -0.52 -11.33
CA SER A 45 -10.60 -0.92 -11.92
C SER A 45 -10.48 -2.09 -12.88
N GLU A 46 -9.34 -2.21 -13.57
CA GLU A 46 -9.08 -3.29 -14.52
C GLU A 46 -8.58 -4.53 -13.80
N ILE A 47 -9.41 -5.58 -13.81
CA ILE A 47 -9.07 -6.90 -13.24
C ILE A 47 -8.67 -7.82 -14.39
N ILE A 48 -7.42 -8.28 -14.35
CA ILE A 48 -6.84 -9.16 -15.37
C ILE A 48 -6.83 -10.60 -14.83
N PRO A 49 -7.16 -11.62 -15.64
CA PRO A 49 -7.02 -13.02 -15.23
C PRO A 49 -5.55 -13.42 -15.11
N ILE A 50 -5.26 -14.44 -14.30
CA ILE A 50 -3.89 -14.89 -14.02
C ILE A 50 -3.12 -15.28 -15.29
N ASP A 51 -3.78 -15.89 -16.27
CA ASP A 51 -3.16 -16.34 -17.54
C ASP A 51 -2.69 -15.19 -18.46
N GLN A 52 -3.20 -13.97 -18.25
CA GLN A 52 -2.85 -12.78 -19.03
C GLN A 52 -1.80 -11.89 -18.34
N LEU A 53 -1.29 -12.31 -17.18
CA LEU A 53 -0.27 -11.56 -16.47
C LEU A 53 1.03 -11.48 -17.26
N GLN A 54 1.57 -10.25 -17.38
CA GLN A 54 2.84 -10.00 -18.04
C GLN A 54 3.94 -9.68 -17.01
N PRO A 55 5.16 -10.23 -17.19
CA PRO A 55 6.29 -9.89 -16.33
C PRO A 55 6.55 -8.38 -16.31
N ASN A 56 6.89 -7.85 -15.13
CA ASN A 56 7.20 -6.44 -14.90
C ASN A 56 6.07 -5.44 -15.16
N VAL A 57 4.82 -5.91 -15.29
CA VAL A 57 3.63 -5.06 -15.40
C VAL A 57 2.87 -5.08 -14.08
N LYS A 58 2.47 -3.91 -13.57
CA LYS A 58 1.53 -3.82 -12.45
C LYS A 58 0.15 -4.24 -12.94
N ALA A 59 -0.46 -5.21 -12.29
CA ALA A 59 -1.79 -5.72 -12.63
C ALA A 59 -2.60 -5.97 -11.35
N THR A 60 -3.92 -5.86 -11.48
CA THR A 60 -4.87 -6.20 -10.42
C THR A 60 -5.55 -7.52 -10.78
N ILE A 61 -5.55 -8.48 -9.86
CA ILE A 61 -6.19 -9.79 -10.05
C ILE A 61 -7.24 -10.04 -8.97
N LYS A 62 -8.28 -10.79 -9.31
CA LYS A 62 -9.27 -11.29 -8.37
C LYS A 62 -9.16 -12.80 -8.27
N ALA A 63 -8.61 -13.28 -7.16
CA ALA A 63 -8.31 -14.70 -6.97
C ALA A 63 -8.78 -15.19 -5.59
N ARG A 64 -9.01 -16.49 -5.47
CA ARG A 64 -9.24 -17.20 -4.22
C ARG A 64 -7.91 -17.60 -3.61
N VAL A 65 -7.75 -17.41 -2.30
CA VAL A 65 -6.58 -17.91 -1.57
C VAL A 65 -6.77 -19.40 -1.30
N GLU A 66 -5.88 -20.23 -1.82
CA GLU A 66 -5.89 -21.68 -1.60
C GLU A 66 -5.03 -22.07 -0.40
N HIS A 67 -3.87 -21.41 -0.26
CA HIS A 67 -2.93 -21.70 0.81
C HIS A 67 -2.14 -20.45 1.18
N ILE A 68 -1.85 -20.27 2.47
CA ILE A 68 -1.00 -19.19 2.98
C ILE A 68 0.03 -19.77 3.95
N SER A 69 1.28 -19.32 3.84
CA SER A 69 2.34 -19.69 4.77
C SER A 69 3.30 -18.56 5.03
N ALA A 70 3.69 -18.38 6.28
CA ALA A 70 4.81 -17.56 6.66
C ALA A 70 6.05 -18.46 6.83
N LYS A 71 7.14 -18.13 6.16
CA LYS A 71 8.42 -18.82 6.27
C LYS A 71 9.52 -17.83 6.63
N GLN A 72 10.53 -18.32 7.35
CA GLN A 72 11.75 -17.57 7.57
C GLN A 72 12.85 -18.18 6.68
N THR A 73 13.43 -17.38 5.80
CA THR A 73 14.51 -17.87 4.93
C THR A 73 15.74 -18.21 5.80
N ARG A 74 16.33 -19.39 5.58
CA ARG A 74 17.50 -19.88 6.33
C ARG A 74 18.69 -18.92 6.23
N ASN A 75 18.83 -18.25 5.08
CA ASN A 75 19.88 -17.28 4.84
C ASN A 75 19.31 -15.86 5.06
N LYS A 76 19.87 -15.11 6.02
CA LYS A 76 19.49 -13.73 6.40
C LYS A 76 18.23 -13.50 7.25
N ARG A 77 17.57 -14.56 7.78
CA ARG A 77 16.41 -14.43 8.70
C ARG A 77 15.25 -13.58 8.16
N ILE A 78 15.17 -13.41 6.83
CA ILE A 78 14.11 -12.63 6.18
C ILE A 78 12.79 -13.36 6.38
N LYS A 79 11.78 -12.63 6.83
CA LYS A 79 10.42 -13.16 6.98
C LYS A 79 9.70 -13.01 5.64
N LEU A 80 9.13 -14.10 5.16
CA LEU A 80 8.46 -14.21 3.86
C LEU A 80 7.05 -14.72 4.10
N ALA A 81 6.04 -13.98 3.66
CA ALA A 81 4.70 -14.52 3.50
C ALA A 81 4.53 -14.96 2.05
N GLU A 82 4.09 -16.20 1.86
CA GLU A 82 3.78 -16.78 0.57
C GLU A 82 2.31 -17.18 0.57
N ALA A 83 1.56 -16.80 -0.46
CA ALA A 83 0.23 -17.31 -0.71
C ALA A 83 0.15 -17.93 -2.10
N ILE A 84 -0.58 -19.02 -2.20
CA ILE A 84 -0.98 -19.61 -3.47
C ILE A 84 -2.44 -19.18 -3.70
N VAL A 85 -2.68 -18.50 -4.81
CA VAL A 85 -4.01 -18.02 -5.18
C VAL A 85 -4.41 -18.58 -6.54
N SER A 86 -5.70 -18.84 -6.71
CA SER A 86 -6.29 -19.43 -7.90
C SER A 86 -7.43 -18.55 -8.43
N ASP A 87 -7.60 -18.53 -9.75
CA ASP A 87 -8.80 -18.03 -10.40
C ASP A 87 -9.30 -19.07 -11.43
N SER A 88 -10.26 -18.70 -12.27
CA SER A 88 -10.75 -19.60 -13.32
C SER A 88 -9.73 -19.89 -14.43
N SER A 89 -8.67 -19.10 -14.54
CA SER A 89 -7.64 -19.19 -15.59
C SER A 89 -6.39 -19.95 -15.14
N GLY A 90 -6.08 -19.94 -13.85
CA GLY A 90 -4.91 -20.66 -13.34
C GLY A 90 -4.60 -20.42 -11.87
N GLN A 91 -3.36 -20.70 -11.51
CA GLN A 91 -2.84 -20.55 -10.15
C GLN A 91 -1.52 -19.79 -10.19
N ILE A 92 -1.34 -18.86 -9.24
CA ILE A 92 -0.10 -18.08 -9.09
C ILE A 92 0.33 -18.04 -7.62
N LYS A 93 1.63 -17.89 -7.42
CA LYS A 93 2.24 -17.70 -6.10
C LYS A 93 2.56 -16.23 -5.87
N ILE A 94 1.99 -15.67 -4.81
CA ILE A 94 2.25 -14.30 -4.34
C ILE A 94 3.24 -14.37 -3.18
N ILE A 95 4.19 -13.43 -3.17
CA ILE A 95 5.26 -13.38 -2.18
C ILE A 95 5.34 -11.95 -1.63
N TRP A 96 5.19 -11.83 -0.31
CA TRP A 96 5.45 -10.58 0.41
C TRP A 96 6.75 -10.68 1.19
N PHE A 97 7.71 -9.84 0.83
CA PHE A 97 9.01 -9.75 1.49
C PHE A 97 8.91 -8.87 2.74
N ASN A 98 9.58 -9.28 3.82
CA ASN A 98 9.64 -8.56 5.10
C ASN A 98 8.28 -8.32 5.77
N GLN A 99 7.24 -9.08 5.41
CA GLN A 99 5.90 -8.98 5.99
C GLN A 99 5.51 -10.33 6.62
N PRO A 100 5.60 -10.48 7.95
CA PRO A 100 5.28 -11.73 8.65
C PRO A 100 3.84 -11.86 9.14
N TYR A 101 2.96 -10.95 8.74
CA TYR A 101 1.61 -10.80 9.31
C TYR A 101 0.57 -11.52 8.49
#